data_AF-A0A849ZBB7-F1
#
_entry.id   AF-A0A849ZBB7-F1
#
_cell.length_a   1.000
_cell.length_b   1.000
_cell.length_c   1.000
_cell.angle_alpha   90.00
_cell.angle_beta   90.00
_cell.angle_gamma   90.00
#
_symmetry.space_group_name_H-M   'P 1'
#
loop_
_entity.id
_entity.type
_entity.pdbx_description
1 polymer ?
#
loop_
_entity_poly.entity_id
_entity_poly.type
_entity_poly.pdbx_seq_one_letter_code
_entity_poly.pdbx_strand_id
1 'polypeptide(L)'
;MRAPSWVVSGLAVAVAMSAVTARADDCVPLGSESSGRFSRCVDVDNLWFRPGDSKFFSIGPARTTPAGEVSFGAAASYSSRPLVLGSGGPDPEGRDTFVVDNLFDTTFLFALGATDRLELTAAAPVTFYQDGDGYASLLGLDGALSRSAVRDARFGLALAILQRERKAAAEGVALLGRFEFTAPFGQGEAFAGARTGAAVPAVTVDYKVDRFSAAAEVGARIRGEAELGQATWGTQISTALGAHVEIWQPLGIGVGAEAFSLVTVAEQAEGQPLLVPAEWMATARIAPAFAGDLSFSIGGGGPIPFTDSGATAPRFRFSLVVSYAPQGLDSDGDGVLDRDDGCVDVAEDRDGFQDADGCPDPDNDNDRIPDDKDRCRDAAETMDGFRDDDGCPDNDDDADGVPDESDRCRSQKEDKDGFQDDDGCPDPDNDQDGIPDAADTCPNGAEDKDGFRDEDGCPDPDNDADQIPDTADKCPDAREDKDGFDDADGCPDPDNDQDGVLDAADKCPTEAETLDGNADDDGCPEPGAKSIVAVQRDGHVTFTTPARFGGGSSKISPELERQLRVLAKLVVGRADRGIVIVEAYPDKSGDKSAAGAKL
;
A
#
# COMPACT_ATOMS: atom_id res chain seq x y z
N MET A 1 24.48 20.06 3.94
CA MET A 1 24.85 21.38 4.50
C MET A 1 25.03 21.24 6.01
N ARG A 2 26.12 21.80 6.57
CA ARG A 2 26.45 22.00 7.99
C ARG A 2 26.63 20.74 8.89
N ALA A 3 27.88 20.28 8.97
CA ALA A 3 28.41 19.48 10.07
C ALA A 3 28.59 20.32 11.35
N PRO A 4 28.45 19.74 12.57
CA PRO A 4 28.90 20.41 13.78
C PRO A 4 30.36 20.03 14.07
N SER A 5 31.22 21.04 14.09
CA SER A 5 32.58 21.00 14.59
C SER A 5 32.58 20.85 16.11
N TRP A 6 32.84 19.64 16.62
CA TRP A 6 33.18 19.44 18.04
C TRP A 6 34.68 19.37 18.17
N VAL A 7 35.22 20.42 18.78
CA VAL A 7 36.60 20.58 19.20
C VAL A 7 36.88 19.52 20.28
N VAL A 8 37.48 18.39 19.88
CA VAL A 8 38.12 17.44 20.80
C VAL A 8 39.43 18.09 21.27
N SER A 9 39.32 19.00 22.24
CA SER A 9 40.49 19.53 22.95
C SER A 9 40.90 18.53 24.03
N GLY A 10 42.20 18.19 24.05
CA GLY A 10 42.86 17.20 24.91
C GLY A 10 42.86 17.49 26.42
N LEU A 11 41.72 17.87 26.99
CA LEU A 11 41.53 18.13 28.41
C LEU A 11 41.24 16.84 29.22
N ALA A 12 40.66 15.81 28.60
CA ALA A 12 40.29 14.57 29.30
C ALA A 12 41.51 13.70 29.68
N VAL A 13 42.54 13.65 28.84
CA VAL A 13 43.75 12.84 29.10
C VAL A 13 44.62 13.47 30.22
N ALA A 14 44.68 14.80 30.27
CA ALA A 14 45.46 15.51 31.29
C ALA A 14 44.78 15.48 32.68
N VAL A 15 43.45 15.53 32.74
CA VAL A 15 42.69 15.41 33.99
C VAL A 15 42.69 13.97 34.51
N ALA A 16 42.63 12.96 33.63
CA ALA A 16 42.74 11.56 34.02
C ALA A 16 44.11 11.24 34.65
N MET A 17 45.22 11.74 34.08
CA MET A 17 46.56 11.50 34.64
C MET A 17 46.86 12.26 35.93
N SER A 18 46.24 13.42 36.16
CA SER A 18 46.43 14.19 37.39
C SER A 18 45.50 13.75 38.55
N ALA A 19 44.44 13.01 38.25
CA ALA A 19 43.61 12.36 39.26
C ALA A 19 44.21 11.04 39.80
N VAL A 20 45.18 10.43 39.10
CA VAL A 20 45.84 9.17 39.50
C VAL A 20 46.57 9.31 40.85
N THR A 21 47.07 10.50 41.17
CA THR A 21 47.88 10.72 42.38
C THR A 21 47.09 11.18 43.60
N ALA A 22 45.87 11.69 43.43
CA ALA A 22 45.18 12.43 44.49
C ALA A 22 44.60 11.57 45.63
N ARG A 23 44.60 10.23 45.51
CA ARG A 23 44.10 9.29 46.53
C ARG A 23 44.98 8.07 46.80
N ALA A 24 46.22 8.07 46.29
CA ALA A 24 47.17 6.96 46.50
C ALA A 24 47.61 6.82 47.98
N ASP A 25 47.55 7.92 48.75
CA ASP A 25 47.97 7.95 50.17
C ASP A 25 47.09 7.09 51.11
N ASP A 26 45.89 6.69 50.68
CA ASP A 26 44.97 5.83 51.43
C ASP A 26 45.16 4.32 51.17
N CYS A 27 46.09 3.94 50.29
CA CYS A 27 46.52 2.55 50.10
C CYS A 27 47.76 2.19 50.90
N VAL A 28 48.22 3.13 51.73
CA VAL A 28 49.26 2.91 52.72
C VAL A 28 48.76 1.86 53.72
N PRO A 29 49.55 0.81 53.97
CA PRO A 29 49.13 -0.30 54.83
C PRO A 29 48.85 0.16 56.27
N LEU A 30 47.90 -0.50 56.93
CA LEU A 30 47.37 -0.13 58.25
C LEU A 30 48.45 -0.18 59.35
N GLY A 31 49.06 0.97 59.68
CA GLY A 31 49.73 1.30 60.96
C GLY A 31 51.02 0.55 61.34
N SER A 32 51.94 1.26 62.03
CA SER A 32 53.11 0.81 62.82
C SER A 32 53.90 -0.42 62.34
N GLU A 33 55.13 -0.19 61.82
CA GLU A 33 56.32 -1.04 61.53
C GLU A 33 56.22 -2.59 61.33
N SER A 34 55.19 -3.28 61.84
CA SER A 34 54.88 -4.69 61.67
C SER A 34 53.57 -5.00 60.91
N SER A 35 52.63 -4.04 60.79
CA SER A 35 51.35 -4.21 60.05
C SER A 35 51.33 -3.51 58.68
N GLY A 36 52.47 -2.96 58.28
CA GLY A 36 52.71 -2.26 57.03
C GLY A 36 52.70 -3.11 55.75
N ARG A 37 52.00 -4.26 55.70
CA ARG A 37 51.97 -5.14 54.51
C ARG A 37 50.58 -5.64 54.07
N PHE A 38 49.50 -5.24 54.75
CA PHE A 38 48.14 -5.73 54.45
C PHE A 38 47.23 -4.59 53.97
N SER A 39 47.30 -4.29 52.67
CA SER A 39 46.47 -3.27 52.01
C SER A 39 45.10 -3.83 51.65
N ARG A 40 44.03 -3.08 51.93
CA ARG A 40 42.67 -3.41 51.49
C ARG A 40 42.35 -2.91 50.08
N CYS A 41 43.26 -2.14 49.46
CA CYS A 41 43.16 -1.64 48.08
C CYS A 41 43.41 -2.72 47.01
N VAL A 42 42.80 -3.88 47.16
CA VAL A 42 42.93 -4.99 46.21
C VAL A 42 41.54 -5.31 45.70
N ASP A 43 41.36 -5.18 44.38
CA ASP A 43 40.17 -5.64 43.69
C ASP A 43 40.21 -7.17 43.58
N VAL A 44 39.39 -7.86 44.38
CA VAL A 44 39.33 -9.33 44.44
C VAL A 44 38.51 -9.96 43.31
N ASP A 45 37.82 -9.15 42.49
CA ASP A 45 37.11 -9.67 41.32
C ASP A 45 37.99 -9.61 40.07
N ASN A 46 38.50 -10.78 39.67
CA ASN A 46 39.37 -10.88 38.50
C ASN A 46 38.62 -10.90 37.16
N LEU A 47 37.33 -11.21 37.15
CA LEU A 47 36.54 -11.36 35.92
C LEU A 47 35.84 -10.04 35.58
N TRP A 48 36.29 -9.39 34.52
CA TRP A 48 35.73 -8.12 34.08
C TRP A 48 34.83 -8.32 32.86
N PHE A 49 33.53 -8.38 33.10
CA PHE A 49 32.53 -8.40 32.03
C PHE A 49 32.58 -7.12 31.20
N ARG A 50 32.17 -7.22 29.93
CA ARG A 50 32.13 -6.10 28.98
C ARG A 50 30.77 -6.02 28.29
N PRO A 51 30.31 -4.81 27.95
CA PRO A 51 29.08 -4.64 27.20
C PRO A 51 29.20 -5.25 25.79
N GLY A 52 28.04 -5.53 25.19
CA GLY A 52 27.90 -6.04 23.82
C GLY A 52 27.48 -7.51 23.73
N ASP A 53 27.64 -8.10 22.55
CA ASP A 53 27.18 -9.44 22.16
C ASP A 53 28.20 -10.55 22.48
N SER A 54 28.83 -10.47 23.66
CA SER A 54 29.93 -11.38 23.98
C SER A 54 29.50 -12.86 24.04
N LYS A 55 30.31 -13.73 23.43
CA LYS A 55 30.18 -15.20 23.49
C LYS A 55 30.86 -15.80 24.72
N PHE A 56 31.68 -14.99 25.40
CA PHE A 56 32.58 -15.34 26.48
C PHE A 56 32.39 -14.35 27.63
N PHE A 57 32.71 -14.74 28.85
CA PHE A 57 32.60 -13.83 30.00
C PHE A 57 33.87 -12.99 30.20
N SER A 58 35.06 -13.53 29.93
CA SER A 58 36.34 -12.82 30.15
C SER A 58 36.87 -12.11 28.91
N ILE A 59 36.54 -12.61 27.72
CA ILE A 59 36.88 -12.00 26.43
C ILE A 59 35.72 -11.10 26.02
N GLY A 60 35.98 -9.82 25.74
CA GLY A 60 34.90 -8.95 25.22
C GLY A 60 34.59 -9.21 23.75
N PRO A 61 33.48 -8.67 23.24
CA PRO A 61 33.14 -8.81 21.83
C PRO A 61 34.16 -8.09 20.94
N ALA A 62 34.29 -8.55 19.70
CA ALA A 62 35.10 -7.91 18.65
C ALA A 62 34.24 -7.11 17.65
N ARG A 63 32.92 -7.02 17.89
CA ARG A 63 31.97 -6.19 17.16
C ARG A 63 31.56 -5.03 18.08
N THR A 64 31.43 -3.85 17.49
CA THR A 64 30.95 -2.64 18.18
C THR A 64 29.43 -2.47 18.00
N THR A 65 28.80 -1.85 18.99
CA THR A 65 27.41 -1.40 18.91
C THR A 65 27.21 -0.50 17.66
N PRO A 66 26.14 -0.69 16.86
CA PRO A 66 25.85 0.14 15.69
C PRO A 66 25.75 1.63 16.00
N ALA A 67 25.98 2.47 14.99
CA ALA A 67 25.92 3.92 15.15
C ALA A 67 24.57 4.38 15.70
N GLY A 68 24.57 5.16 16.79
CA GLY A 68 23.37 5.68 17.43
C GLY A 68 22.66 4.70 18.36
N GLU A 69 23.04 3.42 18.37
CA GLU A 69 22.43 2.38 19.18
C GLU A 69 23.07 2.29 20.57
N VAL A 70 22.29 1.75 21.51
CA VAL A 70 22.73 1.52 22.90
C VAL A 70 22.65 0.03 23.22
N SER A 71 23.75 -0.51 23.74
CA SER A 71 23.74 -1.83 24.38
C SER A 71 23.76 -1.68 25.90
N PHE A 72 23.03 -2.55 26.59
CA PHE A 72 23.02 -2.59 28.04
C PHE A 72 22.87 -4.02 28.55
N GLY A 73 23.41 -4.28 29.74
CA GLY A 73 23.35 -5.61 30.32
C GLY A 73 23.62 -5.63 31.82
N ALA A 74 23.37 -6.78 32.42
CA ALA A 74 23.69 -7.06 33.80
C ALA A 74 24.38 -8.42 33.89
N ALA A 75 25.55 -8.45 34.52
CA ALA A 75 26.35 -9.64 34.74
C ALA A 75 26.48 -9.90 36.24
N ALA A 76 25.77 -10.91 36.74
CA ALA A 76 25.86 -11.37 38.11
C ALA A 76 26.90 -12.49 38.22
N SER A 77 27.75 -12.45 39.24
CA SER A 77 28.79 -13.43 39.50
C SER A 77 28.87 -13.76 40.98
N TYR A 78 28.84 -15.04 41.31
CA TYR A 78 29.15 -15.56 42.63
C TYR A 78 30.52 -16.23 42.61
N SER A 79 31.37 -15.88 43.57
CA SER A 79 32.72 -16.39 43.74
C SER A 79 32.92 -16.92 45.16
N SER A 80 33.40 -18.16 45.27
CA SER A 80 33.75 -18.78 46.56
C SER A 80 35.24 -18.67 46.80
N ARG A 81 35.61 -18.19 47.99
CA ARG A 81 36.98 -17.95 48.47
C ARG A 81 37.83 -17.18 47.46
N PRO A 82 37.36 -16.01 46.97
CA PRO A 82 38.11 -15.23 46.00
C PRO A 82 39.38 -14.62 46.57
N LEU A 83 39.57 -14.55 47.89
CA LEU A 83 40.79 -14.09 48.52
C LEU A 83 41.17 -14.96 49.71
N VAL A 84 42.25 -15.73 49.55
CA VAL A 84 42.78 -16.62 50.59
C VAL A 84 44.21 -16.22 50.91
N LEU A 85 44.52 -16.12 52.21
CA LEU A 85 45.87 -15.93 52.70
C LEU A 85 46.33 -17.16 53.46
N GLY A 86 47.36 -17.82 52.95
CA GLY A 86 48.08 -18.86 53.68
C GLY A 86 49.00 -18.23 54.72
N SER A 87 48.88 -18.65 55.98
CA SER A 87 49.84 -18.30 57.03
C SER A 87 50.75 -19.51 57.32
N GLY A 88 52.06 -19.30 57.18
CA GLY A 88 53.06 -20.28 57.63
C GLY A 88 53.11 -20.30 59.16
N GLY A 89 52.56 -21.34 59.77
CA GLY A 89 52.60 -21.57 61.22
C GLY A 89 53.58 -22.69 61.60
N PRO A 90 53.70 -23.02 62.89
CA PRO A 90 54.43 -24.21 63.36
C PRO A 90 53.77 -25.54 62.96
N ASP A 91 52.56 -25.49 62.40
CA ASP A 91 51.86 -26.63 61.81
C ASP A 91 52.37 -26.87 60.38
N PRO A 92 52.90 -28.07 60.04
CA PRO A 92 53.43 -28.37 58.71
C PRO A 92 52.41 -28.23 57.57
N GLU A 93 51.10 -28.16 57.85
CA GLU A 93 50.05 -27.95 56.85
C GLU A 93 49.70 -26.47 56.60
N GLY A 94 50.21 -25.53 57.42
CA GLY A 94 49.83 -24.12 57.36
C GLY A 94 48.37 -23.87 57.76
N ARG A 95 47.96 -22.59 57.87
CA ARG A 95 46.56 -22.22 58.12
C ARG A 95 46.10 -21.19 57.10
N ASP A 96 45.06 -21.55 56.35
CA ASP A 96 44.37 -20.65 55.44
C ASP A 96 43.43 -19.72 56.19
N THR A 97 43.49 -18.44 55.86
CA THR A 97 42.51 -17.43 56.27
C THR A 97 41.72 -16.98 55.05
N PHE A 98 40.40 -17.15 55.12
CA PHE A 98 39.48 -16.72 54.06
C PHE A 98 39.14 -15.25 54.28
N VAL A 99 40.01 -14.36 53.77
CA VAL A 99 39.82 -12.91 53.90
C VAL A 99 38.49 -12.49 53.30
N VAL A 100 38.16 -13.07 52.14
CA VAL A 100 36.82 -13.04 51.55
C VAL A 100 36.43 -14.49 51.25
N ASP A 101 35.34 -14.98 51.85
CA ASP A 101 34.84 -16.36 51.70
C ASP A 101 33.73 -16.45 50.65
N ASN A 102 32.79 -15.52 50.65
CA ASN A 102 31.74 -15.43 49.63
C ASN A 102 31.69 -14.03 49.04
N LEU A 103 31.54 -13.94 47.72
CA LEU A 103 31.38 -12.68 47.01
C LEU A 103 30.30 -12.83 45.94
N PHE A 104 29.31 -11.95 45.96
CA PHE A 104 28.26 -11.84 44.96
C PHE A 104 28.23 -10.43 44.38
N ASP A 105 28.73 -10.31 43.16
CA ASP A 105 28.86 -9.08 42.40
C ASP A 105 27.87 -9.05 41.25
N THR A 106 27.33 -7.86 40.97
CA THR A 106 26.61 -7.59 39.73
C THR A 106 27.24 -6.39 39.04
N THR A 107 27.63 -6.56 37.79
CA THR A 107 28.12 -5.49 36.93
C THR A 107 27.03 -5.05 35.97
N PHE A 108 26.63 -3.78 36.06
CA PHE A 108 25.79 -3.15 35.04
C PHE A 108 26.68 -2.65 33.90
N LEU A 109 26.33 -3.00 32.67
CA LEU A 109 27.12 -2.79 31.47
C LEU A 109 26.36 -1.86 30.54
N PHE A 110 27.05 -0.90 29.94
CA PHE A 110 26.49 0.05 28.99
C PHE A 110 27.48 0.31 27.87
N ALA A 111 26.94 0.47 26.67
CA ALA A 111 27.68 0.84 25.48
C ALA A 111 26.85 1.73 24.57
N LEU A 112 27.50 2.70 23.94
CA LEU A 112 26.93 3.59 22.95
C LEU A 112 27.78 3.54 21.69
N GLY A 113 27.20 3.14 20.57
CA GLY A 113 27.85 3.19 19.27
C GLY A 113 27.93 4.63 18.78
N ALA A 114 29.11 5.26 18.91
CA ALA A 114 29.34 6.60 18.38
C ALA A 114 29.42 6.58 16.84
N THR A 115 29.95 5.50 16.28
CA THR A 115 29.92 5.15 14.85
C THR A 115 29.86 3.62 14.76
N ASP A 116 29.70 3.05 13.57
CA ASP A 116 29.75 1.59 13.42
C ASP A 116 31.05 0.93 13.88
N ARG A 117 32.13 1.70 14.00
CA ARG A 117 33.45 1.21 14.42
C ARG A 117 33.92 1.73 15.77
N LEU A 118 33.25 2.72 16.35
CA LEU A 118 33.69 3.37 17.59
C LEU A 118 32.55 3.31 18.60
N GLU A 119 32.84 2.74 19.75
CA GLU A 119 31.89 2.57 20.84
C GLU A 119 32.46 3.18 22.14
N LEU A 120 31.61 3.82 22.91
CA LEU A 120 31.90 4.31 24.24
C LEU A 120 31.29 3.35 25.26
N THR A 121 32.07 2.89 26.23
CA THR A 121 31.64 1.88 27.19
C THR A 121 31.63 2.42 28.61
N ALA A 122 30.70 1.91 29.43
CA ALA A 122 30.69 2.11 30.87
C ALA A 122 30.30 0.81 31.58
N ALA A 123 30.92 0.55 32.71
CA ALA A 123 30.55 -0.56 33.59
C ALA A 123 30.51 -0.10 35.05
N ALA A 124 29.43 -0.43 35.74
CA ALA A 124 29.21 -0.10 37.14
C ALA A 124 29.07 -1.38 37.96
N PRO A 125 30.18 -1.88 38.55
CA PRO A 125 30.16 -3.07 39.38
C PRO A 125 29.73 -2.76 40.82
N VAL A 126 28.85 -3.61 41.37
CA VAL A 126 28.32 -3.49 42.73
C VAL A 126 28.38 -4.85 43.42
N THR A 127 29.00 -4.89 44.59
CA THR A 127 28.94 -6.02 45.51
C THR A 127 27.66 -5.96 46.31
N PHE A 128 26.76 -6.90 46.05
CA PHE A 128 25.48 -7.01 46.74
C PHE A 128 25.61 -7.81 48.04
N TYR A 129 26.50 -8.80 48.07
CA TYR A 129 26.78 -9.60 49.25
C TYR A 129 28.24 -10.04 49.27
N GLN A 130 28.90 -9.89 50.42
CA GLN A 130 30.16 -10.55 50.71
C GLN A 130 30.31 -10.85 52.20
N ASP A 131 31.11 -11.86 52.51
CA ASP A 131 31.55 -12.19 53.86
C ASP A 131 32.97 -12.79 53.85
N GLY A 132 33.53 -12.99 55.04
CA GLY A 132 34.90 -13.44 55.24
C GLY A 132 35.47 -12.88 56.54
N ASP A 133 36.68 -13.30 56.87
CA ASP A 133 37.37 -12.90 58.09
C ASP A 133 38.00 -11.49 57.99
N GLY A 134 38.08 -10.92 56.77
CA GLY A 134 38.83 -9.70 56.50
C GLY A 134 40.29 -9.83 56.99
N TYR A 135 40.87 -8.70 57.42
CA TYR A 135 42.14 -8.72 58.14
C TYR A 135 42.00 -8.67 59.66
N ALA A 136 40.77 -8.62 60.18
CA ALA A 136 40.51 -8.50 61.60
C ALA A 136 41.09 -9.68 62.39
N SER A 137 40.87 -10.89 61.88
CA SER A 137 41.40 -12.13 62.48
C SER A 137 42.93 -12.24 62.43
N LEU A 138 43.56 -11.70 61.38
CA LEU A 138 45.02 -11.72 61.17
C LEU A 138 45.75 -10.67 62.00
N LEU A 139 45.15 -9.49 62.14
CA LEU A 139 45.76 -8.33 62.81
C LEU A 139 45.31 -8.16 64.26
N GLY A 140 44.39 -9.01 64.75
CA GLY A 140 43.81 -8.87 66.09
C GLY A 140 43.01 -7.57 66.26
N LEU A 141 42.42 -7.07 65.17
CA LEU A 141 41.68 -5.80 65.13
C LEU A 141 40.17 -6.06 65.17
N ASP A 142 39.43 -5.12 65.76
CA ASP A 142 37.97 -5.06 65.60
C ASP A 142 37.64 -4.41 64.25
N GLY A 143 36.92 -5.14 63.38
CA GLY A 143 36.47 -4.60 62.10
C GLY A 143 35.84 -5.67 61.21
N ALA A 144 34.52 -5.59 61.01
CA ALA A 144 33.83 -6.51 60.10
C ALA A 144 34.03 -6.08 58.63
N LEU A 145 34.19 -7.07 57.75
CA LEU A 145 34.14 -6.85 56.31
C LEU A 145 32.76 -6.26 55.93
N SER A 146 32.75 -5.19 55.13
CA SER A 146 31.50 -4.61 54.65
C SER A 146 30.75 -5.62 53.78
N ARG A 147 29.46 -5.85 54.04
CA ARG A 147 28.66 -6.87 53.31
C ARG A 147 28.27 -6.45 51.90
N SER A 148 28.24 -5.16 51.62
CA SER A 148 27.95 -4.61 50.30
C SER A 148 28.87 -3.43 50.04
N ALA A 149 29.21 -3.23 48.77
CA ALA A 149 30.13 -2.18 48.36
C ALA A 149 29.87 -1.77 46.91
N VAL A 150 30.01 -0.48 46.63
CA VAL A 150 30.21 -0.01 45.25
C VAL A 150 31.66 -0.30 44.90
N ARG A 151 31.88 -0.90 43.73
CA ARG A 151 33.21 -1.19 43.20
C ARG A 151 33.67 -0.09 42.24
N ASP A 152 34.93 -0.13 41.83
CA ASP A 152 35.46 0.88 40.91
C ASP A 152 34.72 0.84 39.55
N ALA A 153 34.13 1.97 39.15
CA ALA A 153 33.46 2.09 37.87
C ALA A 153 34.47 2.11 36.71
N ARG A 154 34.12 1.51 35.57
CA ARG A 154 34.97 1.49 34.38
C ARG A 154 34.34 2.29 33.26
N PHE A 155 35.14 3.05 32.53
CA PHE A 155 34.74 3.81 31.36
C PHE A 155 35.74 3.56 30.25
N GLY A 156 35.30 3.39 29.01
CA GLY A 156 36.21 3.05 27.94
C GLY A 156 35.77 3.48 26.57
N LEU A 157 36.66 3.22 25.63
CA LEU A 157 36.43 3.32 24.20
C LEU A 157 36.88 2.01 23.54
N ALA A 158 36.10 1.56 22.56
CA ALA A 158 36.39 0.40 21.73
C ALA A 158 36.37 0.82 20.26
N LEU A 159 37.41 0.45 19.54
CA LEU A 159 37.58 0.73 18.11
C LEU A 159 37.70 -0.59 17.35
N ALA A 160 36.72 -0.88 16.50
CA ALA A 160 36.79 -1.97 15.54
C ALA A 160 37.81 -1.63 14.44
N ILE A 161 38.96 -2.27 14.48
CA ILE A 161 40.05 -2.09 13.51
C ILE A 161 39.74 -2.91 12.24
N LEU A 162 39.28 -4.14 12.44
CA LEU A 162 38.76 -5.01 11.40
C LEU A 162 37.42 -5.54 11.88
N GLN A 163 36.36 -5.25 11.14
CA GLN A 163 35.01 -5.68 11.48
C GLN A 163 34.49 -6.57 10.37
N ARG A 164 33.89 -7.70 10.74
CA ARG A 164 33.08 -8.49 9.80
C ARG A 164 31.86 -7.69 9.38
N GLU A 165 31.36 -7.96 8.18
CA GLU A 165 30.09 -7.41 7.73
C GLU A 165 28.99 -7.68 8.76
N ARG A 166 28.01 -6.78 8.83
CA ARG A 166 26.84 -6.99 9.69
C ARG A 166 25.83 -7.88 8.98
N LYS A 167 26.24 -9.09 8.65
CA LYS A 167 25.39 -10.16 8.09
C LYS A 167 25.43 -11.36 9.02
N ALA A 168 24.33 -12.09 9.18
CA ALA A 168 24.28 -13.27 10.04
C ALA A 168 25.32 -14.33 9.63
N ALA A 169 25.46 -14.54 8.30
CA ALA A 169 26.39 -15.48 7.69
C ALA A 169 27.84 -14.97 7.59
N ALA A 170 28.17 -13.76 8.07
CA ALA A 170 29.51 -13.22 7.93
C ALA A 170 30.57 -14.04 8.70
N GLU A 171 31.55 -14.56 7.97
CA GLU A 171 32.68 -15.33 8.49
C GLU A 171 34.01 -14.54 8.47
N GLY A 172 35.04 -15.10 9.09
CA GLY A 172 36.39 -14.56 9.08
C GLY A 172 36.82 -13.90 10.38
N VAL A 173 37.85 -13.06 10.29
CA VAL A 173 38.53 -12.44 11.43
C VAL A 173 37.96 -11.05 11.72
N ALA A 174 37.74 -10.75 13.00
CA ALA A 174 37.50 -9.43 13.54
C ALA A 174 38.62 -9.06 14.53
N LEU A 175 38.99 -7.78 14.57
CA LEU A 175 40.02 -7.21 15.42
C LEU A 175 39.50 -5.92 16.06
N LEU A 176 39.52 -5.86 17.38
CA LEU A 176 39.05 -4.72 18.14
C LEU A 176 40.12 -4.28 19.14
N GLY A 177 40.46 -2.98 19.12
CA GLY A 177 41.28 -2.35 20.15
C GLY A 177 40.39 -1.68 21.18
N ARG A 178 40.71 -1.83 22.47
CA ARG A 178 39.99 -1.18 23.56
C ARG A 178 40.92 -0.49 24.53
N PHE A 179 40.41 0.57 25.11
CA PHE A 179 41.06 1.30 26.18
C PHE A 179 40.02 1.63 27.24
N GLU A 180 40.10 0.95 28.37
CA GLU A 180 39.25 1.23 29.54
C GLU A 180 40.07 1.98 30.60
N PHE A 181 39.40 2.81 31.37
CA PHE A 181 39.91 3.49 32.55
C PHE A 181 39.00 3.18 33.73
N THR A 182 39.62 2.83 34.86
CA THR A 182 38.92 2.54 36.11
C THR A 182 38.93 3.79 37.00
N ALA A 183 37.75 4.27 37.36
CA ALA A 183 37.57 5.37 38.30
C ALA A 183 37.55 4.85 39.74
N PRO A 184 38.45 5.33 40.63
CA PRO A 184 38.67 4.78 41.96
C PRO A 184 37.60 5.25 42.98
N PHE A 185 36.33 4.97 42.70
CA PHE A 185 35.20 5.27 43.59
C PHE A 185 34.87 4.13 44.56
N GLY A 186 35.53 2.98 44.39
CA GLY A 186 35.29 1.77 45.16
C GLY A 186 35.65 1.91 46.62
N GLN A 187 34.89 1.23 47.47
CA GLN A 187 35.14 1.21 48.91
C GLN A 187 36.30 0.27 49.24
N GLY A 188 37.51 0.83 49.35
CA GLY A 188 38.71 0.02 49.66
C GLY A 188 38.62 -0.82 50.95
N GLU A 189 37.81 -0.43 51.95
CA GLU A 189 37.60 -1.27 53.16
C GLU A 189 36.90 -2.61 52.88
N ALA A 190 36.36 -2.77 51.68
CA ALA A 190 35.56 -3.91 51.25
C ALA A 190 36.26 -4.74 50.15
N PHE A 191 37.54 -4.50 49.84
CA PHE A 191 38.23 -5.14 48.70
C PHE A 191 37.53 -4.86 47.35
N ALA A 192 36.91 -3.68 47.25
CA ALA A 192 36.05 -3.28 46.13
C ALA A 192 36.77 -2.43 45.07
N GLY A 193 38.09 -2.25 45.17
CA GLY A 193 38.82 -1.41 44.24
C GLY A 193 40.28 -1.20 44.59
N ALA A 194 41.04 -0.69 43.62
CA ALA A 194 42.47 -0.44 43.76
C ALA A 194 42.78 0.95 44.37
N ARG A 195 41.76 1.81 44.56
CA ARG A 195 41.81 3.23 45.01
C ARG A 195 42.78 4.15 44.23
N THR A 196 43.56 3.60 43.31
CA THR A 196 44.26 4.29 42.21
C THR A 196 43.47 4.11 40.92
N GLY A 197 43.52 5.10 40.03
CA GLY A 197 42.99 4.92 38.68
C GLY A 197 43.80 3.89 37.92
N ALA A 198 43.15 3.04 37.12
CA ALA A 198 43.82 2.05 36.28
C ALA A 198 43.59 2.34 34.80
N ALA A 199 44.62 2.19 33.98
CA ALA A 199 44.52 2.22 32.52
C ALA A 199 44.58 0.78 31.98
N VAL A 200 43.67 0.45 31.07
CA VAL A 200 43.43 -0.92 30.63
C VAL A 200 43.39 -1.00 29.10
N PRO A 201 44.54 -0.88 28.41
CA PRO A 201 44.61 -1.19 26.99
C PRO A 201 44.45 -2.71 26.77
N ALA A 202 43.64 -3.10 25.80
CA ALA A 202 43.55 -4.49 25.35
C ALA A 202 43.23 -4.57 23.86
N VAL A 203 43.54 -5.72 23.26
CA VAL A 203 43.23 -6.05 21.88
C VAL A 203 42.56 -7.42 21.86
N THR A 204 41.43 -7.50 21.20
CA THR A 204 40.65 -8.72 21.02
C THR A 204 40.69 -9.13 19.55
N VAL A 205 40.98 -10.40 19.30
CA VAL A 205 40.82 -11.05 18.00
C VAL A 205 39.69 -12.06 18.14
N ASP A 206 38.77 -12.06 17.19
CA ASP A 206 37.71 -13.06 17.09
C ASP A 206 37.71 -13.65 15.67
N TYR A 207 37.54 -14.96 15.57
CA TYR A 207 37.49 -15.70 14.32
C TYR A 207 36.22 -16.54 14.31
N LYS A 208 35.40 -16.40 13.27
CA LYS A 208 34.16 -17.18 13.06
C LYS A 208 34.25 -17.95 11.75
N VAL A 209 33.88 -19.23 11.78
CA VAL A 209 33.73 -20.08 10.60
C VAL A 209 32.58 -21.05 10.86
N ASP A 210 31.55 -21.02 10.02
CA ASP A 210 30.30 -21.75 10.20
C ASP A 210 29.76 -21.58 11.64
N ARG A 211 29.67 -22.67 12.39
CA ARG A 211 29.19 -22.71 13.78
C ARG A 211 30.27 -22.49 14.81
N PHE A 212 31.54 -22.47 14.40
CA PHE A 212 32.67 -22.35 15.31
C PHE A 212 33.12 -20.90 15.44
N SER A 213 33.43 -20.49 16.66
CA SER A 213 34.07 -19.21 16.94
C SER A 213 35.22 -19.41 17.91
N ALA A 214 36.36 -18.77 17.64
CA ALA A 214 37.49 -18.70 18.55
C ALA A 214 37.84 -17.25 18.80
N ALA A 215 38.14 -16.90 20.04
CA ALA A 215 38.58 -15.55 20.37
C ALA A 215 39.80 -15.59 21.28
N ALA A 216 40.61 -14.55 21.20
CA ALA A 216 41.74 -14.32 22.08
C ALA A 216 41.81 -12.84 22.43
N GLU A 217 42.24 -12.54 23.65
CA GLU A 217 42.46 -11.19 24.12
C GLU A 217 43.79 -11.08 24.83
N VAL A 218 44.51 -9.99 24.57
CA VAL A 218 45.71 -9.61 25.29
C VAL A 218 45.59 -8.16 25.71
N GLY A 219 45.92 -7.86 26.97
CA GLY A 219 45.86 -6.52 27.52
C GLY A 219 46.75 -6.34 28.74
N ALA A 220 46.66 -5.17 29.34
CA ALA A 220 47.37 -4.86 30.57
C ALA A 220 46.47 -4.04 31.50
N ARG A 221 46.42 -4.36 32.78
CA ARG A 221 45.80 -3.55 33.84
C ARG A 221 46.90 -2.75 34.52
N ILE A 222 47.12 -1.52 34.09
CA ILE A 222 48.20 -0.66 34.57
C ILE A 222 47.67 0.17 35.75
N ARG A 223 48.21 -0.06 36.94
CA ARG A 223 47.75 0.57 38.21
C ARG A 223 48.89 0.66 39.22
N GLY A 224 48.64 1.38 40.32
CA GLY A 224 49.55 1.43 41.47
C GLY A 224 49.69 0.09 42.19
N GLU A 225 50.75 -0.03 42.99
CA GLU A 225 51.05 -1.24 43.76
C GLU A 225 50.38 -1.21 45.14
N ALA A 226 49.99 -2.39 45.62
CA ALA A 226 49.41 -2.63 46.94
C ALA A 226 50.01 -3.92 47.51
N GLU A 227 50.40 -3.91 48.78
CA GLU A 227 50.97 -5.07 49.44
C GLU A 227 49.89 -5.93 50.11
N LEU A 228 49.99 -7.25 49.94
CA LEU A 228 49.13 -8.27 50.53
C LEU A 228 50.01 -9.34 51.22
N GLY A 229 50.43 -9.07 52.45
CA GLY A 229 51.33 -9.92 53.21
C GLY A 229 52.75 -9.94 52.63
N GLN A 230 53.08 -10.98 51.85
CA GLN A 230 54.37 -11.09 51.16
C GLN A 230 54.23 -10.95 49.64
N ALA A 231 53.00 -10.79 49.14
CA ALA A 231 52.68 -10.58 47.74
C ALA A 231 52.56 -9.08 47.43
N THR A 232 53.13 -8.68 46.31
CA THR A 232 52.95 -7.33 45.75
C THR A 232 51.91 -7.41 44.64
N TRP A 233 50.76 -6.79 44.86
CA TRP A 233 49.70 -6.68 43.86
C TRP A 233 49.88 -5.38 43.08
N GLY A 234 49.79 -5.41 41.75
CA GLY A 234 50.08 -4.22 40.96
C GLY A 234 49.65 -4.37 39.52
N THR A 235 50.46 -3.83 38.61
CA THR A 235 50.21 -3.96 37.16
C THR A 235 50.15 -5.44 36.76
N GLN A 236 49.17 -5.79 35.92
CA GLN A 236 48.94 -7.15 35.45
C GLN A 236 48.86 -7.21 33.92
N ILE A 237 49.43 -8.24 33.32
CA ILE A 237 49.18 -8.58 31.91
C ILE A 237 48.01 -9.56 31.86
N SER A 238 46.93 -9.18 31.17
CA SER A 238 45.76 -10.03 30.99
C SER A 238 45.86 -10.77 29.67
N THR A 239 45.68 -12.08 29.71
CA THR A 239 45.55 -12.91 28.50
C THR A 239 44.32 -13.79 28.63
N ALA A 240 43.58 -13.97 27.54
CA ALA A 240 42.43 -14.85 27.51
C ALA A 240 42.33 -15.55 26.14
N LEU A 241 41.81 -16.77 26.14
CA LEU A 241 41.55 -17.56 24.94
C LEU A 241 40.25 -18.35 25.13
N GLY A 242 39.45 -18.45 24.07
CA GLY A 242 38.15 -19.08 24.13
C GLY A 242 37.75 -19.70 22.81
N ALA A 243 36.94 -20.76 22.91
CA ALA A 243 36.29 -21.40 21.79
C ALA A 243 34.80 -21.57 22.10
N HIS A 244 33.96 -21.32 21.11
CA HIS A 244 32.51 -21.37 21.20
C HIS A 244 31.97 -22.11 19.97
N VAL A 245 30.96 -22.95 20.18
CA VAL A 245 30.26 -23.64 19.10
C VAL A 245 28.76 -23.33 19.21
N GLU A 246 28.19 -22.89 18.11
CA GLU A 246 26.76 -22.66 17.97
C GLU A 246 26.07 -23.99 17.62
N ILE A 247 25.25 -24.47 18.54
CA ILE A 247 24.56 -25.76 18.42
C ILE A 247 23.31 -25.60 17.54
N TRP A 248 22.57 -24.50 17.73
CA TRP A 248 21.32 -24.25 17.03
C TRP A 248 21.13 -22.77 16.71
N GLN A 249 21.27 -22.42 15.42
CA GLN A 249 21.31 -21.05 14.91
C GLN A 249 20.01 -20.23 15.07
N PRO A 250 18.80 -20.78 14.82
CA PRO A 250 17.56 -20.02 14.94
C PRO A 250 17.29 -19.40 16.32
N LEU A 251 17.85 -19.97 17.40
CA LEU A 251 17.75 -19.43 18.76
C LEU A 251 19.10 -18.90 19.29
N GLY A 252 20.15 -18.91 18.46
CA GLY A 252 21.51 -18.56 18.87
C GLY A 252 22.03 -19.37 20.05
N ILE A 253 21.66 -20.66 20.14
CA ILE A 253 22.09 -21.53 21.24
C ILE A 253 23.51 -22.00 20.97
N GLY A 254 24.41 -21.73 21.91
CA GLY A 254 25.79 -22.16 21.81
C GLY A 254 26.44 -22.46 23.15
N VAL A 255 27.52 -23.22 23.10
CA VAL A 255 28.36 -23.53 24.26
C VAL A 255 29.80 -23.17 23.98
N GLY A 256 30.51 -22.75 25.01
CA GLY A 256 31.90 -22.35 24.90
C GLY A 256 32.70 -22.72 26.14
N ALA A 257 34.01 -22.66 25.96
CA ALA A 257 34.98 -22.74 27.03
C ALA A 257 36.03 -21.66 26.81
N GLU A 258 36.46 -21.03 27.89
CA GLU A 258 37.50 -20.02 27.90
C GLU A 258 38.46 -20.24 29.06
N ALA A 259 39.65 -19.67 28.93
CA ALA A 259 40.63 -19.58 30.00
C ALA A 259 41.26 -18.19 29.95
N PHE A 260 41.46 -17.59 31.11
CA PHE A 260 42.17 -16.33 31.24
C PHE A 260 43.19 -16.36 32.36
N SER A 261 44.20 -15.50 32.25
CA SER A 261 45.23 -15.32 33.28
C SER A 261 45.61 -13.86 33.43
N LEU A 262 46.04 -13.51 34.64
CA LEU A 262 46.48 -12.17 35.03
C LEU A 262 47.90 -12.26 35.58
N VAL A 263 48.90 -12.11 34.74
CA VAL A 263 50.31 -12.20 35.17
C VAL A 263 50.69 -10.89 35.86
N THR A 264 50.92 -10.94 37.17
CA THR A 264 51.35 -9.76 37.95
C THR A 264 52.82 -9.47 37.65
N VAL A 265 53.11 -8.25 37.16
CA VAL A 265 54.49 -7.85 36.80
C VAL A 265 55.19 -7.05 37.90
N ALA A 266 54.50 -6.76 39.00
CA ALA A 266 55.08 -6.13 40.18
C ALA A 266 56.14 -7.03 40.82
N GLU A 267 57.22 -6.44 41.33
CA GLU A 267 58.31 -7.17 41.98
C GLU A 267 57.80 -7.85 43.26
N GLN A 268 57.99 -9.17 43.35
CA GLN A 268 57.59 -9.97 44.51
C GLN A 268 58.71 -10.03 45.55
N ALA A 269 58.36 -10.23 46.81
CA ALA A 269 59.34 -10.39 47.88
C ALA A 269 60.32 -11.55 47.59
N GLU A 270 61.55 -11.43 48.09
CA GLU A 270 62.62 -12.41 47.83
C GLU A 270 62.17 -13.84 48.17
N GLY A 271 62.30 -14.75 47.19
CA GLY A 271 61.92 -16.16 47.31
C GLY A 271 60.44 -16.46 47.07
N GLN A 272 59.59 -15.46 46.82
CA GLN A 272 58.17 -15.68 46.45
C GLN A 272 58.01 -15.94 44.94
N PRO A 273 57.12 -16.85 44.53
CA PRO A 273 56.81 -17.08 43.12
C PRO A 273 56.04 -15.89 42.50
N LEU A 274 56.02 -15.85 41.17
CA LEU A 274 55.22 -14.88 40.41
C LEU A 274 53.73 -15.13 40.63
N LEU A 275 52.98 -14.06 40.89
CA LEU A 275 51.55 -14.13 41.14
C LEU A 275 50.77 -14.17 39.81
N VAL A 276 50.22 -15.33 39.48
CA VAL A 276 49.47 -15.58 38.24
C VAL A 276 48.09 -16.15 38.54
N PRO A 277 47.11 -15.33 38.96
CA PRO A 277 45.72 -15.74 39.01
C PRO A 277 45.25 -16.15 37.60
N ALA A 278 44.66 -17.32 37.50
CA ALA A 278 44.11 -17.83 36.26
C ALA A 278 42.88 -18.68 36.54
N GLU A 279 41.90 -18.59 35.64
CA GLU A 279 40.64 -19.29 35.74
C GLU A 279 40.25 -19.86 34.37
N TRP A 280 39.61 -21.03 34.38
CA TRP A 280 38.92 -21.58 33.22
C TRP A 280 37.43 -21.45 33.45
N MET A 281 36.65 -21.27 32.38
CA MET A 281 35.21 -21.09 32.45
C MET A 281 34.52 -21.82 31.31
N ALA A 282 33.36 -22.41 31.59
CA ALA A 282 32.45 -22.94 30.59
C ALA A 282 31.21 -22.06 30.53
N THR A 283 30.72 -21.81 29.31
CA THR A 283 29.62 -20.88 29.03
C THR A 283 28.56 -21.56 28.19
N ALA A 284 27.29 -21.42 28.54
CA ALA A 284 26.15 -21.71 27.67
C ALA A 284 25.41 -20.39 27.39
N ARG A 285 25.10 -20.15 26.12
CA ARG A 285 24.46 -18.92 25.64
C ARG A 285 23.23 -19.25 24.80
N ILE A 286 22.23 -18.37 24.86
CA ILE A 286 21.06 -18.34 23.96
C ILE A 286 20.80 -16.88 23.57
N ALA A 287 20.36 -16.64 22.33
CA ALA A 287 20.01 -15.31 21.83
C ALA A 287 18.66 -15.37 21.06
N PRO A 288 17.52 -15.48 21.78
CA PRO A 288 16.28 -15.98 21.19
C PRO A 288 15.37 -14.90 20.56
N ALA A 289 15.70 -13.62 20.69
CA ALA A 289 14.80 -12.53 20.31
C ALA A 289 15.53 -11.40 19.59
N PHE A 290 14.79 -10.64 18.78
CA PHE A 290 15.24 -9.46 18.04
C PHE A 290 16.50 -9.74 17.20
N ALA A 291 16.44 -10.75 16.31
CA ALA A 291 17.57 -11.21 15.51
C ALA A 291 18.88 -11.48 16.31
N GLY A 292 18.74 -11.87 17.58
CA GLY A 292 19.86 -12.17 18.47
C GLY A 292 20.39 -10.98 19.28
N ASP A 293 19.71 -9.84 19.29
CA ASP A 293 20.12 -8.68 20.11
C ASP A 293 19.96 -8.95 21.60
N LEU A 294 18.94 -9.70 22.02
CA LEU A 294 18.76 -10.12 23.41
C LEU A 294 19.43 -11.48 23.64
N SER A 295 20.39 -11.55 24.54
CA SER A 295 21.08 -12.79 24.89
C SER A 295 21.17 -13.05 26.39
N PHE A 296 21.17 -14.34 26.73
CA PHE A 296 21.34 -14.86 28.07
C PHE A 296 22.53 -15.81 28.06
N SER A 297 23.45 -15.63 29.01
CA SER A 297 24.60 -16.50 29.18
C SER A 297 24.70 -16.98 30.61
N ILE A 298 24.95 -18.26 30.81
CA ILE A 298 25.13 -18.90 32.10
C ILE A 298 26.38 -19.75 32.07
N GLY A 299 27.11 -19.79 33.18
CA GLY A 299 28.26 -20.66 33.23
C GLY A 299 29.03 -20.54 34.52
N GLY A 300 30.20 -21.18 34.53
CA GLY A 300 31.01 -21.24 35.72
C GLY A 300 32.35 -21.87 35.45
N GLY A 301 33.21 -21.77 36.44
CA GLY A 301 34.62 -22.03 36.29
C GLY A 301 35.32 -22.21 37.61
N GLY A 302 36.63 -22.40 37.52
CA GLY A 302 37.50 -22.55 38.67
C GLY A 302 38.94 -22.18 38.34
N PRO A 303 39.83 -22.28 39.34
CA PRO A 303 41.19 -21.84 39.20
C PRO A 303 41.97 -22.78 38.27
N ILE A 304 42.89 -22.22 37.49
CA ILE A 304 43.92 -22.99 36.78
C ILE A 304 45.19 -22.91 37.63
N PRO A 305 45.61 -24.01 38.28
CA PRO A 305 46.76 -23.99 39.17
C PRO A 305 48.07 -23.97 38.36
N PHE A 306 48.53 -22.77 37.99
CA PHE A 306 49.86 -22.59 37.39
C PHE A 306 50.97 -22.49 38.45
N THR A 307 50.63 -21.96 39.63
CA THR A 307 51.52 -21.81 40.78
C THR A 307 50.74 -22.09 42.07
N ASP A 308 51.42 -22.42 43.16
CA ASP A 308 50.82 -22.60 44.48
C ASP A 308 50.34 -21.27 45.13
N SER A 309 50.41 -20.14 44.39
CA SER A 309 50.28 -18.78 44.92
C SER A 309 49.10 -17.97 44.36
N GLY A 310 48.03 -18.63 43.91
CA GLY A 310 46.83 -18.00 43.34
C GLY A 310 45.96 -17.26 44.36
N ALA A 311 46.50 -16.24 45.03
CA ALA A 311 45.85 -15.55 46.15
C ALA A 311 44.46 -14.98 45.84
N THR A 312 44.17 -14.69 44.57
CA THR A 312 42.89 -14.10 44.12
C THR A 312 42.08 -14.99 43.18
N ALA A 313 42.46 -16.25 42.99
CA ALA A 313 41.71 -17.16 42.12
C ALA A 313 40.62 -17.87 42.96
N PRO A 314 39.33 -17.64 42.71
CA PRO A 314 38.27 -18.25 43.49
C PRO A 314 38.29 -19.77 43.34
N ARG A 315 37.88 -20.48 44.39
CA ARG A 315 37.74 -21.96 44.36
C ARG A 315 36.79 -22.40 43.26
N PHE A 316 35.72 -21.65 43.06
CA PHE A 316 34.85 -21.74 41.90
C PHE A 316 34.08 -20.42 41.72
N ARG A 317 33.63 -20.18 40.50
CA ARG A 317 32.79 -19.05 40.12
C ARG A 317 31.57 -19.54 39.34
N PHE A 318 30.44 -18.88 39.54
CA PHE A 318 29.25 -19.02 38.71
C PHE A 318 28.79 -17.65 38.24
N SER A 319 28.39 -17.54 36.97
CA SER A 319 28.00 -16.27 36.36
C SER A 319 26.74 -16.41 35.53
N LEU A 320 25.89 -15.38 35.60
CA LEU A 320 24.70 -15.20 34.81
C LEU A 320 24.74 -13.80 34.18
N VAL A 321 24.59 -13.73 32.87
CA VAL A 321 24.63 -12.48 32.10
C VAL A 321 23.37 -12.37 31.26
N VAL A 322 22.73 -11.21 31.35
CA VAL A 322 21.66 -10.80 30.43
C VAL A 322 22.16 -9.56 29.70
N SER A 323 22.10 -9.57 28.37
CA SER A 323 22.58 -8.47 27.53
C SER A 323 21.59 -8.19 26.42
N TYR A 324 21.20 -6.94 26.26
CA TYR A 324 20.62 -6.40 25.04
C TYR A 324 21.72 -5.65 24.30
N ALA A 325 22.12 -6.17 23.13
CA ALA A 325 23.20 -5.64 22.33
C ALA A 325 22.82 -5.68 20.85
N PRO A 326 22.29 -4.57 20.30
CA PRO A 326 21.98 -4.45 18.89
C PRO A 326 23.17 -4.86 18.02
N GLN A 327 22.97 -5.85 17.15
CA GLN A 327 24.02 -6.30 16.23
C GLN A 327 24.00 -5.55 14.91
N GLY A 328 22.86 -4.93 14.58
CA GLY A 328 22.62 -4.17 13.35
C GLY A 328 22.81 -5.03 12.10
N LEU A 329 22.31 -6.27 12.14
CA LEU A 329 22.40 -7.18 11.01
C LEU A 329 21.44 -6.75 9.90
N ASP A 330 21.91 -6.88 8.65
CA ASP A 330 21.23 -6.58 7.39
C ASP A 330 21.78 -7.60 6.37
N SER A 331 21.15 -8.76 6.32
CA SER A 331 21.69 -9.98 5.72
C SER A 331 21.67 -9.94 4.19
N ASP A 332 20.60 -9.43 3.58
CA ASP A 332 20.51 -9.22 2.13
C ASP A 332 21.09 -7.87 1.67
N GLY A 333 21.22 -6.88 2.56
CA GLY A 333 21.83 -5.58 2.25
C GLY A 333 20.83 -4.59 1.68
N ASP A 334 19.54 -4.79 1.89
CA ASP A 334 18.51 -3.88 1.41
C ASP A 334 18.37 -2.63 2.31
N GLY A 335 18.90 -2.64 3.53
CA GLY A 335 18.88 -1.52 4.48
C GLY A 335 17.74 -1.54 5.50
N VAL A 336 16.87 -2.54 5.46
CA VAL A 336 16.03 -2.97 6.58
C VAL A 336 16.89 -3.90 7.45
N LEU A 337 16.72 -3.82 8.79
CA LEU A 337 17.51 -4.67 9.68
C LEU A 337 16.83 -6.03 9.83
N ASP A 338 17.59 -7.12 9.94
CA ASP A 338 17.08 -8.51 10.10
C ASP A 338 16.02 -8.68 11.22
N ARG A 339 15.95 -7.76 12.19
CA ARG A 339 14.95 -7.78 13.28
C ARG A 339 13.60 -7.17 12.90
N ASP A 340 13.60 -6.29 11.90
CA ASP A 340 12.47 -5.53 11.40
C ASP A 340 12.05 -6.01 9.99
N ASP A 341 12.86 -6.88 9.38
CA ASP A 341 12.72 -7.42 8.03
C ASP A 341 11.94 -8.76 8.03
N GLY A 342 10.89 -8.83 7.22
CA GLY A 342 10.05 -10.00 7.02
C GLY A 342 10.69 -11.07 6.12
N CYS A 343 11.66 -10.67 5.29
CA CYS A 343 12.26 -11.46 4.23
C CYS A 343 13.79 -11.59 4.25
N VAL A 344 14.53 -11.11 5.26
CA VAL A 344 15.94 -11.35 5.72
C VAL A 344 17.01 -11.79 4.70
N ASP A 345 16.74 -12.81 3.89
CA ASP A 345 17.61 -13.35 2.86
C ASP A 345 17.26 -12.82 1.44
N VAL A 346 16.21 -12.03 1.27
CA VAL A 346 15.69 -11.55 -0.02
C VAL A 346 15.47 -10.04 0.02
N ALA A 347 16.34 -9.31 -0.67
CA ALA A 347 16.33 -7.87 -0.68
C ALA A 347 15.03 -7.27 -1.27
N GLU A 348 14.52 -6.27 -0.57
CA GLU A 348 13.48 -5.34 -0.99
C GLU A 348 13.77 -4.66 -2.34
N ASP A 349 12.75 -4.48 -3.19
CA ASP A 349 12.86 -3.84 -4.51
C ASP A 349 12.59 -2.33 -4.53
N ARG A 350 12.09 -1.76 -3.43
CA ARG A 350 12.04 -0.31 -3.15
C ARG A 350 11.38 0.50 -4.25
N ASP A 351 10.16 0.13 -4.60
CA ASP A 351 9.37 0.82 -5.61
C ASP A 351 8.39 1.86 -5.00
N GLY A 352 8.30 1.94 -3.67
CA GLY A 352 7.44 2.84 -2.93
C GLY A 352 6.17 2.17 -2.38
N PHE A 353 5.97 0.88 -2.65
CA PHE A 353 4.92 0.06 -2.10
C PHE A 353 5.50 -0.83 -1.00
N GLN A 354 4.93 -0.72 0.20
CA GLN A 354 5.30 -1.51 1.40
C GLN A 354 6.79 -1.69 1.76
N ASP A 355 7.73 -0.92 1.19
CA ASP A 355 9.20 -0.88 1.42
C ASP A 355 9.73 -1.07 2.87
N ALA A 356 8.88 -0.87 3.88
CA ALA A 356 9.23 -0.92 5.29
C ALA A 356 9.19 -2.33 5.91
N ASP A 357 8.59 -3.32 5.23
CA ASP A 357 8.55 -4.71 5.72
C ASP A 357 9.77 -5.53 5.26
N GLY A 358 10.56 -5.04 4.31
CA GLY A 358 11.77 -5.68 3.79
C GLY A 358 11.49 -6.84 2.85
N CYS A 359 10.26 -7.01 2.39
CA CYS A 359 9.86 -8.07 1.47
C CYS A 359 9.51 -7.51 0.09
N PRO A 360 10.18 -7.96 -0.99
CA PRO A 360 9.85 -7.44 -2.31
C PRO A 360 8.42 -7.79 -2.72
N ASP A 361 7.76 -6.82 -3.34
CA ASP A 361 6.38 -6.93 -3.83
C ASP A 361 6.38 -6.98 -5.37
N PRO A 362 6.45 -8.17 -5.99
CA PRO A 362 6.58 -8.28 -7.45
C PRO A 362 5.28 -7.95 -8.23
N ASP A 363 4.17 -7.72 -7.53
CA ASP A 363 2.81 -7.51 -8.03
C ASP A 363 2.01 -6.77 -6.94
N ASN A 364 2.07 -5.44 -6.98
CA ASN A 364 1.60 -4.57 -5.91
C ASN A 364 0.06 -4.61 -5.72
N ASP A 365 -0.70 -4.63 -6.81
CA ASP A 365 -2.16 -4.65 -6.78
C ASP A 365 -2.79 -6.07 -6.85
N ASN A 366 -1.94 -7.09 -6.99
CA ASN A 366 -2.29 -8.52 -7.00
C ASN A 366 -3.20 -8.93 -8.15
N ASP A 367 -3.08 -8.28 -9.30
CA ASP A 367 -3.84 -8.60 -10.51
C ASP A 367 -3.20 -9.72 -11.36
N ARG A 368 -2.02 -10.22 -10.96
CA ARG A 368 -1.20 -11.26 -11.61
C ARG A 368 -0.33 -10.78 -12.77
N ILE A 369 -0.26 -9.48 -13.01
CA ILE A 369 0.66 -8.85 -13.95
C ILE A 369 1.81 -8.29 -13.11
N PRO A 370 3.04 -8.80 -13.28
CA PRO A 370 4.15 -8.30 -12.48
C PRO A 370 4.45 -6.82 -12.77
N ASP A 371 4.88 -6.08 -11.76
CA ASP A 371 5.19 -4.65 -11.77
C ASP A 371 6.13 -4.18 -12.90
N ASP A 372 6.96 -5.09 -13.43
CA ASP A 372 7.86 -4.81 -14.55
C ASP A 372 7.16 -4.76 -15.92
N LYS A 373 5.95 -5.30 -15.99
CA LYS A 373 5.06 -5.33 -17.16
C LYS A 373 3.78 -4.56 -16.95
N ASP A 374 3.46 -4.27 -15.69
CA ASP A 374 2.28 -3.52 -15.32
C ASP A 374 2.45 -2.02 -15.59
N ARG A 375 1.52 -1.44 -16.35
CA ARG A 375 1.48 -0.01 -16.62
C ARG A 375 0.80 0.79 -15.50
N CYS A 376 -0.12 0.20 -14.75
CA CYS A 376 -0.83 0.83 -13.65
C CYS A 376 -0.55 0.25 -12.24
N ARG A 377 0.48 -0.57 -12.04
CA ARG A 377 1.13 -1.07 -10.78
C ARG A 377 0.31 -1.15 -9.48
N ASP A 378 -0.27 -0.03 -9.06
CA ASP A 378 -1.07 0.12 -7.84
C ASP A 378 -2.58 -0.02 -8.08
N ALA A 379 -3.03 -0.37 -9.29
CA ALA A 379 -4.42 -0.38 -9.70
C ALA A 379 -4.73 -1.60 -10.59
N ALA A 380 -5.37 -2.59 -9.96
CA ALA A 380 -5.61 -3.89 -10.57
C ALA A 380 -6.39 -3.83 -11.89
N GLU A 381 -5.93 -4.62 -12.86
CA GLU A 381 -6.57 -4.90 -14.13
C GLU A 381 -8.00 -5.46 -14.00
N THR A 382 -8.85 -5.08 -14.95
CA THR A 382 -10.21 -5.58 -15.15
C THR A 382 -10.20 -6.72 -16.16
N MET A 383 -9.90 -7.95 -15.72
CA MET A 383 -9.86 -9.13 -16.62
C MET A 383 -11.22 -9.46 -17.28
N ASP A 384 -11.50 -8.87 -18.43
CA ASP A 384 -12.76 -9.07 -19.17
C ASP A 384 -12.58 -9.34 -20.67
N GLY A 385 -11.34 -9.39 -21.15
CA GLY A 385 -10.98 -9.72 -22.53
C GLY A 385 -10.64 -8.50 -23.38
N PHE A 386 -10.74 -7.29 -22.84
CA PHE A 386 -10.23 -6.07 -23.45
C PHE A 386 -8.91 -5.68 -22.79
N ARG A 387 -7.82 -5.69 -23.58
CA ARG A 387 -6.48 -5.23 -23.17
C ARG A 387 -5.91 -5.77 -21.84
N ASP A 388 -6.42 -6.89 -21.31
CA ASP A 388 -5.94 -7.66 -20.15
C ASP A 388 -4.39 -7.87 -19.97
N ASP A 389 -3.57 -7.52 -20.96
CA ASP A 389 -2.10 -7.64 -20.91
C ASP A 389 -1.39 -6.35 -20.48
N ASP A 390 -2.09 -5.20 -20.32
CA ASP A 390 -1.47 -3.91 -20.02
C ASP A 390 -1.47 -3.49 -18.54
N GLY A 391 -2.23 -4.17 -17.68
CA GLY A 391 -2.20 -3.99 -16.22
C GLY A 391 -2.91 -2.72 -15.79
N CYS A 392 -3.90 -2.25 -16.54
CA CYS A 392 -4.62 -1.04 -16.25
C CYS A 392 -6.13 -1.28 -16.31
N PRO A 393 -6.90 -0.86 -15.30
CA PRO A 393 -8.34 -1.03 -15.32
C PRO A 393 -8.97 -0.25 -16.48
N ASP A 394 -9.59 -0.98 -17.38
CA ASP A 394 -10.46 -0.48 -18.44
C ASP A 394 -11.90 -0.46 -17.89
N ASN A 395 -12.46 0.75 -17.72
CA ASN A 395 -13.80 0.93 -17.14
C ASN A 395 -14.84 1.41 -18.19
N ASP A 396 -14.40 1.57 -19.44
CA ASP A 396 -15.14 2.11 -20.59
C ASP A 396 -14.36 1.71 -21.86
N ASP A 397 -14.59 0.48 -22.33
CA ASP A 397 -13.83 -0.21 -23.37
C ASP A 397 -13.81 0.54 -24.72
N ASP A 398 -14.96 1.09 -25.13
CA ASP A 398 -15.11 1.82 -26.40
C ASP A 398 -15.00 3.36 -26.27
N ALA A 399 -14.76 3.82 -25.04
CA ALA A 399 -14.52 5.21 -24.67
C ALA A 399 -15.67 6.14 -25.08
N ASP A 400 -16.92 5.69 -24.98
CA ASP A 400 -18.12 6.48 -25.26
C ASP A 400 -18.58 7.32 -24.06
N GLY A 401 -18.11 7.02 -22.85
CA GLY A 401 -18.43 7.71 -21.61
C GLY A 401 -19.50 7.04 -20.74
N VAL A 402 -20.03 5.88 -21.14
CA VAL A 402 -20.86 4.99 -20.34
C VAL A 402 -19.96 3.88 -19.77
N PRO A 403 -19.87 3.70 -18.43
CA PRO A 403 -19.01 2.66 -17.88
C PRO A 403 -19.47 1.24 -18.23
N ASP A 404 -18.55 0.28 -18.41
CA ASP A 404 -18.84 -1.11 -18.86
C ASP A 404 -19.85 -1.88 -17.99
N GLU A 405 -20.03 -1.49 -16.72
CA GLU A 405 -21.05 -2.06 -15.82
C GLU A 405 -22.48 -1.63 -16.18
N SER A 406 -22.62 -0.48 -16.85
CA SER A 406 -23.89 0.13 -17.27
C SER A 406 -24.09 0.07 -18.79
N ASP A 407 -23.01 -0.09 -19.54
CA ASP A 407 -23.01 -0.22 -20.99
C ASP A 407 -23.43 -1.64 -21.43
N ARG A 408 -24.51 -1.71 -22.22
CA ARG A 408 -25.02 -2.96 -22.80
C ARG A 408 -24.22 -3.43 -24.01
N CYS A 409 -23.48 -2.53 -24.63
CA CYS A 409 -22.80 -2.70 -25.89
C CYS A 409 -21.27 -2.62 -25.84
N ARG A 410 -20.62 -2.29 -24.71
CA ARG A 410 -19.17 -2.37 -24.32
C ARG A 410 -18.10 -2.10 -25.38
N SER A 411 -18.17 -2.81 -26.50
CA SER A 411 -17.30 -2.73 -27.65
C SER A 411 -17.82 -1.83 -28.78
N GLN A 412 -18.98 -1.19 -28.64
CA GLN A 412 -19.65 -0.42 -29.68
C GLN A 412 -20.09 0.94 -29.15
N LYS A 413 -19.36 1.95 -29.61
CA LYS A 413 -19.55 3.35 -29.21
C LYS A 413 -20.98 3.85 -29.43
N GLU A 414 -21.58 4.41 -28.39
CA GLU A 414 -22.79 5.23 -28.43
C GLU A 414 -22.70 6.42 -29.42
N ASP A 415 -23.78 6.71 -30.16
CA ASP A 415 -23.86 7.78 -31.16
C ASP A 415 -24.45 9.11 -30.65
N LYS A 416 -24.98 9.15 -29.42
CA LYS A 416 -25.33 10.38 -28.66
C LYS A 416 -26.24 11.34 -29.42
N ASP A 417 -27.37 10.84 -29.91
CA ASP A 417 -28.35 11.62 -30.65
C ASP A 417 -29.55 12.06 -29.80
N GLY A 418 -29.60 11.66 -28.52
CA GLY A 418 -30.65 11.98 -27.56
C GLY A 418 -31.71 10.87 -27.42
N PHE A 419 -31.55 9.76 -28.11
CA PHE A 419 -32.36 8.55 -27.98
C PHE A 419 -31.55 7.47 -27.25
N GLN A 420 -32.03 7.07 -26.06
CA GLN A 420 -31.45 5.98 -25.26
C GLN A 420 -29.93 6.04 -24.94
N ASP A 421 -29.26 7.20 -25.11
CA ASP A 421 -27.83 7.46 -24.81
C ASP A 421 -27.28 6.93 -23.46
N ASP A 422 -28.13 6.63 -22.48
CA ASP A 422 -27.75 6.12 -21.16
C ASP A 422 -27.41 4.61 -21.16
N ASP A 423 -27.72 3.86 -22.22
CA ASP A 423 -27.51 2.40 -22.28
C ASP A 423 -26.25 1.94 -23.02
N GLY A 424 -25.51 2.88 -23.63
CA GLY A 424 -24.21 2.69 -24.27
C GLY A 424 -24.26 2.00 -25.62
N CYS A 425 -25.45 1.81 -26.20
CA CYS A 425 -25.62 1.14 -27.48
C CYS A 425 -25.97 2.12 -28.60
N PRO A 426 -25.24 2.12 -29.73
CA PRO A 426 -25.64 2.92 -30.87
C PRO A 426 -26.99 2.45 -31.40
N ASP A 427 -27.89 3.41 -31.61
CA ASP A 427 -29.24 3.21 -32.15
C ASP A 427 -29.32 3.81 -33.56
N PRO A 428 -28.98 3.06 -34.62
CA PRO A 428 -28.87 3.63 -35.99
C PRO A 428 -30.21 3.86 -36.71
N ASP A 429 -31.34 3.51 -36.07
CA ASP A 429 -32.73 3.65 -36.54
C ASP A 429 -33.64 3.67 -35.30
N ASN A 430 -33.79 4.85 -34.72
CA ASN A 430 -34.41 5.06 -33.41
C ASN A 430 -35.89 4.66 -33.34
N ASP A 431 -36.68 4.97 -34.38
CA ASP A 431 -38.12 4.71 -34.41
C ASP A 431 -38.50 3.41 -35.15
N GLN A 432 -37.50 2.73 -35.72
CA GLN A 432 -37.59 1.40 -36.31
C GLN A 432 -38.50 1.33 -37.52
N ASP A 433 -38.60 2.42 -38.29
CA ASP A 433 -39.38 2.46 -39.52
C ASP A 433 -38.64 1.85 -40.74
N GLY A 434 -37.33 1.61 -40.58
CA GLY A 434 -36.43 1.04 -41.58
C GLY A 434 -35.57 2.05 -42.34
N ILE A 435 -35.64 3.34 -42.03
CA ILE A 435 -34.79 4.41 -42.54
C ILE A 435 -33.77 4.77 -41.45
N PRO A 436 -32.45 4.66 -41.71
CA PRO A 436 -31.46 5.01 -40.70
C PRO A 436 -31.53 6.51 -40.34
N ASP A 437 -31.30 6.89 -39.07
CA ASP A 437 -31.47 8.27 -38.57
C ASP A 437 -30.69 9.32 -39.38
N ALA A 438 -29.53 8.93 -39.93
CA ALA A 438 -28.71 9.81 -40.78
C ALA A 438 -29.36 10.14 -42.14
N ALA A 439 -30.33 9.36 -42.57
CA ALA A 439 -31.13 9.53 -43.77
C ALA A 439 -32.59 9.93 -43.46
N ASP A 440 -32.98 9.93 -42.19
CA ASP A 440 -34.32 10.20 -41.71
C ASP A 440 -34.52 11.70 -41.40
N THR A 441 -35.64 12.28 -41.88
CA THR A 441 -36.00 13.68 -41.59
C THR A 441 -36.66 13.84 -40.22
N CYS A 442 -37.34 12.79 -39.74
CA CYS A 442 -37.95 12.68 -38.42
C CYS A 442 -37.41 11.45 -37.66
N PRO A 443 -36.15 11.46 -37.19
CA PRO A 443 -35.48 10.31 -36.52
C PRO A 443 -36.12 9.77 -35.23
N ASN A 444 -37.31 10.19 -34.85
CA ASN A 444 -38.02 9.77 -33.64
C ASN A 444 -39.53 9.63 -33.88
N GLY A 445 -39.97 9.74 -35.13
CA GLY A 445 -41.36 9.70 -35.52
C GLY A 445 -41.49 8.74 -36.68
N ALA A 446 -41.92 7.51 -36.38
CA ALA A 446 -42.00 6.47 -37.39
C ALA A 446 -42.91 6.86 -38.56
N GLU A 447 -42.38 6.71 -39.78
CA GLU A 447 -43.06 6.84 -41.06
C GLU A 447 -44.36 6.02 -41.15
N ASP A 448 -45.41 6.59 -41.75
CA ASP A 448 -46.74 5.97 -41.85
C ASP A 448 -47.12 5.41 -43.23
N LYS A 449 -46.19 5.18 -44.17
CA LYS A 449 -46.30 4.25 -45.32
C LYS A 449 -47.70 4.11 -45.94
N ASP A 450 -48.27 5.22 -46.37
CA ASP A 450 -49.59 5.30 -47.00
C ASP A 450 -49.53 5.61 -48.51
N GLY A 451 -48.31 5.84 -49.04
CA GLY A 451 -48.03 6.17 -50.43
C GLY A 451 -47.77 7.66 -50.66
N PHE A 452 -47.83 8.49 -49.62
CA PHE A 452 -47.43 9.88 -49.65
C PHE A 452 -46.10 10.05 -48.91
N ARG A 453 -45.07 10.46 -49.65
CA ARG A 453 -43.74 10.82 -49.11
C ARG A 453 -43.02 9.80 -48.21
N ASP A 454 -43.42 8.53 -48.22
CA ASP A 454 -42.82 7.35 -47.56
C ASP A 454 -41.26 7.20 -47.56
N GLU A 455 -40.51 8.02 -48.30
CA GLU A 455 -39.04 7.99 -48.37
C GLU A 455 -38.35 9.03 -47.47
N ASP A 456 -39.08 9.94 -46.82
CA ASP A 456 -38.48 11.00 -45.98
C ASP A 456 -38.42 10.71 -44.48
N GLY A 457 -39.10 9.64 -44.01
CA GLY A 457 -39.04 9.15 -42.63
C GLY A 457 -39.97 9.90 -41.68
N CYS A 458 -40.87 10.73 -42.20
CA CYS A 458 -41.77 11.53 -41.39
C CYS A 458 -43.21 11.04 -41.53
N PRO A 459 -43.94 10.81 -40.42
CA PRO A 459 -45.36 10.52 -40.50
C PRO A 459 -46.09 11.75 -41.05
N ASP A 460 -46.90 11.51 -42.07
CA ASP A 460 -47.74 12.50 -42.73
C ASP A 460 -49.23 12.18 -42.43
N PRO A 461 -49.73 12.43 -41.19
CA PRO A 461 -51.07 11.99 -40.78
C PRO A 461 -52.25 12.80 -41.40
N ASP A 462 -51.96 13.75 -42.29
CA ASP A 462 -52.88 14.66 -42.99
C ASP A 462 -52.15 15.17 -44.26
N ASN A 463 -52.27 14.41 -45.35
CA ASN A 463 -51.46 14.56 -46.55
C ASN A 463 -51.72 15.87 -47.32
N ASP A 464 -52.95 16.38 -47.31
CA ASP A 464 -53.35 17.59 -48.03
C ASP A 464 -53.43 18.86 -47.14
N ALA A 465 -53.19 18.69 -45.84
CA ALA A 465 -53.14 19.73 -44.83
C ALA A 465 -54.45 20.53 -44.70
N ASP A 466 -55.58 19.83 -44.75
CA ASP A 466 -56.91 20.38 -44.55
C ASP A 466 -57.38 20.33 -43.07
N GLN A 467 -56.63 19.65 -42.19
CA GLN A 467 -56.88 19.38 -40.76
C GLN A 467 -57.80 18.19 -40.45
N ILE A 468 -58.08 17.33 -41.42
CA ILE A 468 -58.78 16.06 -41.28
C ILE A 468 -57.74 14.95 -41.50
N PRO A 469 -57.46 14.11 -40.50
CA PRO A 469 -56.46 13.06 -40.67
C PRO A 469 -56.84 12.08 -41.79
N ASP A 470 -55.87 11.52 -42.53
CA ASP A 470 -56.15 10.66 -43.70
C ASP A 470 -57.05 9.46 -43.36
N THR A 471 -56.95 8.97 -42.11
CA THR A 471 -57.81 7.88 -41.59
C THR A 471 -59.30 8.25 -41.48
N ALA A 472 -59.62 9.54 -41.46
CA ALA A 472 -60.96 10.11 -41.38
C ALA A 472 -61.37 10.85 -42.66
N ASP A 473 -60.43 11.10 -43.57
CA ASP A 473 -60.63 11.78 -44.86
C ASP A 473 -61.08 10.81 -45.96
N LYS A 474 -62.11 11.17 -46.74
CA LYS A 474 -62.57 10.37 -47.89
C LYS A 474 -61.71 10.58 -49.14
N CYS A 475 -60.98 11.68 -49.23
CA CYS A 475 -60.04 12.00 -50.30
C CYS A 475 -58.75 12.62 -49.71
N PRO A 476 -57.92 11.80 -49.05
CA PRO A 476 -56.69 12.22 -48.34
C PRO A 476 -55.71 13.13 -49.11
N ASP A 477 -55.77 13.14 -50.45
CA ASP A 477 -54.88 13.91 -51.31
C ASP A 477 -55.49 15.24 -51.83
N ALA A 478 -56.72 15.57 -51.45
CA ALA A 478 -57.51 16.64 -52.06
C ALA A 478 -58.14 17.56 -51.02
N ARG A 479 -57.43 18.66 -50.75
CA ARG A 479 -57.80 19.63 -49.71
C ARG A 479 -59.25 20.14 -49.79
N GLU A 480 -59.98 19.97 -48.69
CA GLU A 480 -61.28 20.58 -48.37
C GLU A 480 -61.32 22.11 -48.56
N ASP A 481 -62.41 22.64 -49.14
CA ASP A 481 -62.60 24.07 -49.41
C ASP A 481 -63.37 24.86 -48.34
N LYS A 482 -63.88 24.19 -47.30
CA LYS A 482 -64.41 24.78 -46.04
C LYS A 482 -65.39 25.92 -46.26
N ASP A 483 -66.45 25.66 -47.02
CA ASP A 483 -67.48 26.65 -47.34
C ASP A 483 -68.77 26.51 -46.50
N GLY A 484 -68.83 25.50 -45.63
CA GLY A 484 -69.95 25.22 -44.73
C GLY A 484 -70.90 24.13 -45.24
N PHE A 485 -70.58 23.48 -46.36
CA PHE A 485 -71.28 22.33 -46.92
C PHE A 485 -70.39 21.09 -46.82
N ASP A 486 -70.92 20.03 -46.18
CA ASP A 486 -70.27 18.72 -46.01
C ASP A 486 -68.77 18.68 -45.58
N ASP A 487 -68.19 19.80 -45.09
CA ASP A 487 -66.81 20.04 -44.62
C ASP A 487 -66.18 18.96 -43.69
N ALA A 488 -66.99 18.04 -43.16
CA ALA A 488 -66.55 17.00 -42.22
C ALA A 488 -66.05 15.73 -42.91
N ASP A 489 -66.16 15.62 -44.24
CA ASP A 489 -65.73 14.42 -44.97
C ASP A 489 -64.39 14.56 -45.70
N GLY A 490 -63.79 15.75 -45.67
CA GLY A 490 -62.45 16.05 -46.18
C GLY A 490 -62.40 16.38 -47.67
N CYS A 491 -63.55 16.37 -48.35
CA CYS A 491 -63.57 16.50 -49.80
C CYS A 491 -64.10 17.84 -50.29
N PRO A 492 -63.36 18.51 -51.20
CA PRO A 492 -63.81 19.75 -51.77
C PRO A 492 -65.09 19.52 -52.58
N ASP A 493 -66.08 20.36 -52.30
CA ASP A 493 -67.40 20.35 -52.93
C ASP A 493 -67.57 21.60 -53.80
N PRO A 494 -67.05 21.61 -55.05
CA PRO A 494 -67.00 22.83 -55.87
C PRO A 494 -68.35 23.26 -56.50
N ASP A 495 -69.42 22.48 -56.31
CA ASP A 495 -70.81 22.73 -56.75
C ASP A 495 -71.79 22.05 -55.76
N ASN A 496 -72.03 22.71 -54.63
CA ASN A 496 -72.76 22.15 -53.48
C ASN A 496 -74.18 21.67 -53.79
N ASP A 497 -74.94 22.42 -54.59
CA ASP A 497 -76.31 22.05 -54.97
C ASP A 497 -76.41 21.25 -56.28
N GLN A 498 -75.27 21.08 -56.95
CA GLN A 498 -75.09 20.25 -58.13
C GLN A 498 -75.98 20.68 -59.30
N ASP A 499 -76.14 21.97 -59.51
CA ASP A 499 -77.01 22.52 -60.54
C ASP A 499 -76.29 22.79 -61.89
N GLY A 500 -74.95 22.78 -61.91
CA GLY A 500 -74.18 23.15 -63.09
C GLY A 500 -73.30 24.38 -62.93
N VAL A 501 -73.50 25.18 -61.87
CA VAL A 501 -72.79 26.42 -61.59
C VAL A 501 -71.93 26.21 -60.34
N LEU A 502 -70.61 26.42 -60.46
CA LEU A 502 -69.70 26.27 -59.32
C LEU A 502 -70.00 27.31 -58.25
N ASP A 503 -69.84 26.99 -56.96
CA ASP A 503 -70.18 27.87 -55.83
C ASP A 503 -69.56 29.27 -55.94
N ALA A 504 -68.33 29.36 -56.47
CA ALA A 504 -67.64 30.64 -56.69
C ALA A 504 -68.31 31.57 -57.71
N ALA A 505 -69.12 31.01 -58.61
CA ALA A 505 -69.90 31.73 -59.63
C ALA A 505 -71.41 31.74 -59.33
N ASP A 506 -71.84 31.00 -58.30
CA ASP A 506 -73.23 30.84 -57.90
C ASP A 506 -73.67 31.95 -56.92
N LYS A 507 -74.84 32.56 -57.15
CA LYS A 507 -75.41 33.55 -56.22
C LYS A 507 -76.26 32.92 -55.11
N CYS A 508 -76.71 31.68 -55.30
CA CYS A 508 -77.45 30.87 -54.35
C CYS A 508 -76.80 29.47 -54.21
N PRO A 509 -75.56 29.37 -53.67
CA PRO A 509 -74.73 28.16 -53.73
C PRO A 509 -75.33 26.87 -53.12
N THR A 510 -76.43 26.97 -52.38
CA THR A 510 -77.08 25.84 -51.70
C THR A 510 -78.50 25.58 -52.20
N GLU A 511 -78.96 26.31 -53.21
CA GLU A 511 -80.31 26.23 -53.74
C GLU A 511 -80.28 26.05 -55.26
N ALA A 512 -80.37 24.81 -55.72
CA ALA A 512 -80.26 24.48 -57.14
C ALA A 512 -81.16 25.34 -58.06
N GLU A 513 -80.55 25.87 -59.12
CA GLU A 513 -81.17 26.69 -60.17
C GLU A 513 -82.38 26.01 -60.84
N THR A 514 -83.36 26.83 -61.20
CA THR A 514 -84.47 26.45 -62.07
C THR A 514 -84.08 26.52 -63.54
N LEU A 515 -83.39 25.48 -64.00
CA LEU A 515 -83.00 25.26 -65.40
C LEU A 515 -84.18 25.26 -66.40
N ASP A 516 -84.56 26.41 -66.94
CA ASP A 516 -85.72 26.61 -67.84
C ASP A 516 -85.37 27.24 -69.20
N GLY A 517 -84.12 27.67 -69.38
CA GLY A 517 -83.61 28.31 -70.59
C GLY A 517 -83.58 29.84 -70.52
N ASN A 518 -83.88 30.43 -69.37
CA ASN A 518 -83.87 31.87 -69.12
C ASN A 518 -83.13 32.14 -67.81
N ALA A 519 -82.13 33.03 -67.86
CA ALA A 519 -81.32 33.43 -66.70
C ALA A 519 -80.56 32.32 -65.93
N ASP A 520 -80.55 31.06 -66.41
CA ASP A 520 -79.81 29.91 -65.86
C ASP A 520 -78.26 30.02 -65.69
N ASP A 521 -77.66 31.21 -65.68
CA ASP A 521 -76.21 31.42 -65.47
C ASP A 521 -75.89 31.99 -64.08
N ASP A 522 -76.90 32.31 -63.26
CA ASP A 522 -76.67 32.93 -61.94
C ASP A 522 -76.93 32.04 -60.72
N GLY A 523 -77.38 30.80 -60.93
CA GLY A 523 -77.41 29.76 -59.90
C GLY A 523 -78.56 29.92 -58.90
N CYS A 524 -79.55 30.77 -59.19
CA CYS A 524 -80.62 31.11 -58.24
C CYS A 524 -82.01 30.77 -58.78
N PRO A 525 -82.81 29.96 -58.07
CA PRO A 525 -84.12 29.55 -58.55
C PRO A 525 -85.09 30.72 -58.69
N GLU A 526 -85.80 30.80 -59.82
CA GLU A 526 -86.78 31.83 -60.05
C GLU A 526 -88.17 31.50 -59.47
N PRO A 527 -88.82 32.46 -58.77
CA PRO A 527 -90.13 32.25 -58.18
C PRO A 527 -91.20 31.83 -59.20
N GLY A 528 -91.59 30.56 -59.15
CA GLY A 528 -92.66 29.98 -59.97
C GLY A 528 -92.21 29.37 -61.30
N ALA A 529 -90.91 29.41 -61.61
CA ALA A 529 -90.32 28.66 -62.71
C ALA A 529 -90.27 27.15 -62.40
N LYS A 530 -90.10 26.33 -63.45
CA LYS A 530 -89.97 24.87 -63.32
C LYS A 530 -88.92 24.38 -64.29
N SER A 531 -87.93 23.68 -63.76
CA SER A 531 -86.85 23.12 -64.57
C SER A 531 -87.40 22.22 -65.67
N ILE A 532 -86.95 22.45 -66.91
CA ILE A 532 -87.31 21.64 -68.08
C ILE A 532 -86.53 20.32 -68.13
N VAL A 533 -85.55 20.16 -67.24
CA VAL A 533 -84.74 18.96 -67.00
C VAL A 533 -84.85 18.56 -65.54
N ALA A 534 -84.75 17.26 -65.27
CA ALA A 534 -84.72 16.72 -63.92
C ALA A 534 -83.82 15.48 -63.86
N VAL A 535 -83.12 15.33 -62.73
CA VAL A 535 -82.35 14.14 -62.41
C VAL A 535 -83.26 13.11 -61.75
N GLN A 536 -83.28 11.90 -62.28
CA GLN A 536 -84.01 10.77 -61.72
C GLN A 536 -83.19 10.07 -60.63
N ARG A 537 -83.86 9.34 -59.75
CA ARG A 537 -83.22 8.62 -58.64
C ARG A 537 -82.20 7.56 -59.07
N ASP A 538 -82.27 7.11 -60.31
CA ASP A 538 -81.36 6.13 -60.91
C ASP A 538 -80.19 6.78 -61.68
N GLY A 539 -80.03 8.10 -61.55
CA GLY A 539 -78.95 8.88 -62.17
C GLY A 539 -79.23 9.36 -63.60
N HIS A 540 -80.38 9.02 -64.19
CA HIS A 540 -80.72 9.51 -65.53
C HIS A 540 -81.17 10.97 -65.50
N VAL A 541 -80.60 11.81 -66.38
CA VAL A 541 -81.09 13.17 -66.62
C VAL A 541 -82.13 13.14 -67.74
N THR A 542 -83.35 13.58 -67.44
CA THR A 542 -84.47 13.52 -68.39
C THR A 542 -85.17 14.87 -68.52
N PHE A 543 -85.78 15.12 -69.69
CA PHE A 543 -86.59 16.31 -69.89
C PHE A 543 -87.96 16.16 -69.20
N THR A 544 -88.36 17.13 -68.39
CA THR A 544 -89.69 17.21 -67.77
C THR A 544 -90.75 17.70 -68.77
N THR A 545 -90.31 18.44 -69.80
CA THR A 545 -91.13 18.84 -70.95
C THR A 545 -90.76 18.01 -72.19
N PRO A 546 -91.70 17.69 -73.10
CA PRO A 546 -91.38 16.84 -74.25
C PRO A 546 -90.37 17.50 -75.21
N ALA A 547 -89.10 17.10 -75.11
CA ALA A 547 -88.07 17.41 -76.10
C ALA A 547 -88.25 16.48 -77.32
N ARG A 548 -88.52 17.05 -78.50
CA ARG A 548 -88.88 16.29 -79.70
C ARG A 548 -88.11 16.77 -80.92
N PHE A 549 -87.72 15.81 -81.75
CA PHE A 549 -87.30 16.12 -83.12
C PHE A 549 -88.50 16.46 -84.01
N GLY A 550 -88.26 17.15 -85.13
CA GLY A 550 -89.27 17.31 -86.17
C GLY A 550 -89.66 15.97 -86.78
N GLY A 551 -90.92 15.83 -87.22
CA GLY A 551 -91.44 14.55 -87.74
C GLY A 551 -90.56 13.95 -88.85
N GLY A 552 -90.07 12.73 -88.62
CA GLY A 552 -89.20 12.00 -89.56
C GLY A 552 -87.80 12.59 -89.74
N SER A 553 -87.35 13.49 -88.86
CA SER A 553 -86.04 14.13 -88.92
C SER A 553 -85.25 13.88 -87.64
N SER A 554 -83.92 13.79 -87.76
CA SER A 554 -82.98 13.90 -86.63
C SER A 554 -82.37 15.29 -86.50
N LYS A 555 -82.86 16.27 -87.30
CA LYS A 555 -82.35 17.63 -87.23
C LYS A 555 -82.80 18.28 -85.94
N ILE A 556 -81.84 18.81 -85.19
CA ILE A 556 -82.07 19.59 -83.99
C ILE A 556 -82.79 20.89 -84.40
N SER A 557 -83.98 21.11 -83.83
CA SER A 557 -84.70 22.37 -84.01
C SER A 557 -84.11 23.43 -83.08
N PRO A 558 -84.29 24.74 -83.35
CA PRO A 558 -83.85 25.79 -82.42
C PRO A 558 -84.42 25.61 -81.00
N GLU A 559 -85.64 25.07 -80.90
CA GLU A 559 -86.27 24.70 -79.62
C GLU A 559 -85.49 23.59 -78.91
N LEU A 560 -85.24 22.48 -79.59
CA LEU A 560 -84.50 21.34 -79.03
C LEU A 560 -83.06 21.70 -78.69
N GLU A 561 -82.42 22.57 -79.48
CA GLU A 561 -81.06 23.06 -79.19
C GLU A 561 -81.01 23.84 -77.87
N ARG A 562 -82.01 24.68 -77.61
CA ARG A 562 -82.14 25.38 -76.32
C ARG A 562 -82.32 24.39 -75.17
N GLN A 563 -83.22 23.42 -75.30
CA GLN A 563 -83.45 22.40 -74.28
C GLN A 563 -82.17 21.57 -74.03
N LEU A 564 -81.43 21.19 -75.07
CA LEU A 564 -80.18 20.45 -74.95
C LEU A 564 -79.06 21.26 -74.28
N ARG A 565 -78.99 22.59 -74.48
CA ARG A 565 -78.03 23.44 -73.77
C ARG A 565 -78.29 23.44 -72.26
N VAL A 566 -79.55 23.54 -71.86
CA VAL A 566 -79.96 23.50 -70.46
C VAL A 566 -79.60 22.15 -69.83
N LEU A 567 -79.85 21.04 -70.54
CA LEU A 567 -79.42 19.71 -70.09
C LEU A 567 -77.90 19.59 -69.97
N ALA A 568 -77.16 20.16 -70.92
CA ALA A 568 -75.70 20.10 -70.91
C ALA A 568 -75.08 20.83 -69.71
N LYS A 569 -75.66 21.96 -69.28
CA LYS A 569 -75.21 22.68 -68.08
C LYS A 569 -75.28 21.81 -66.82
N LEU A 570 -76.42 21.16 -66.60
CA LEU A 570 -76.63 20.25 -65.47
C LEU A 570 -75.67 19.05 -65.46
N VAL A 571 -75.25 18.60 -66.65
CA VAL A 571 -74.28 17.51 -66.79
C VAL A 571 -72.85 17.96 -66.49
N VAL A 572 -72.52 19.24 -66.74
CA VAL A 572 -71.18 19.79 -66.51
C VAL A 572 -70.88 19.99 -65.02
N GLY A 573 -71.82 20.48 -64.21
CA GLY A 573 -71.63 20.60 -62.75
C GLY A 573 -71.52 19.25 -62.03
N ARG A 574 -72.06 18.19 -62.63
CA ARG A 574 -72.06 16.82 -62.07
C ARG A 574 -70.97 15.92 -62.65
N ALA A 575 -69.89 16.51 -63.18
CA ALA A 575 -68.89 15.79 -63.96
C ALA A 575 -67.91 14.94 -63.14
N ASP A 576 -68.18 14.68 -61.84
CA ASP A 576 -67.52 13.60 -61.08
C ASP A 576 -67.74 12.21 -61.73
N ARG A 577 -68.73 12.09 -62.63
CA ARG A 577 -69.17 10.83 -63.25
C ARG A 577 -68.88 10.74 -64.76
N GLY A 578 -67.62 10.50 -65.11
CA GLY A 578 -67.20 9.74 -66.31
C GLY A 578 -67.99 9.92 -67.65
N ILE A 579 -68.36 8.80 -68.27
CA ILE A 579 -68.86 8.72 -69.67
C ILE A 579 -70.35 9.11 -69.74
N VAL A 580 -70.68 10.11 -70.59
CA VAL A 580 -72.07 10.53 -70.86
C VAL A 580 -72.70 9.67 -71.96
N ILE A 581 -73.83 9.02 -71.68
CA ILE A 581 -74.63 8.26 -72.66
C ILE A 581 -75.91 9.05 -72.98
N VAL A 582 -76.08 9.44 -74.25
CA VAL A 582 -77.28 10.16 -74.71
C VAL A 582 -78.25 9.19 -75.40
N GLU A 583 -79.46 9.07 -74.85
CA GLU A 583 -80.50 8.21 -75.39
C GLU A 583 -81.67 9.03 -75.97
N ALA A 584 -82.17 8.62 -77.14
CA ALA A 584 -83.33 9.21 -77.78
C ALA A 584 -84.32 8.12 -78.19
N TYR A 585 -85.61 8.35 -77.90
CA TYR A 585 -86.68 7.36 -78.06
C TYR A 585 -87.70 7.80 -79.11
N PRO A 586 -88.23 6.87 -79.94
CA PRO A 586 -89.34 7.18 -80.85
C PRO A 586 -90.66 7.33 -80.09
N ASP A 587 -91.56 8.14 -80.64
CA ASP A 587 -92.83 8.57 -80.04
C ASP A 587 -93.90 7.47 -79.94
N LYS A 588 -93.68 6.30 -80.55
CA LYS A 588 -94.54 5.11 -80.41
C LYS A 588 -93.75 3.91 -79.89
N SER A 589 -94.27 3.30 -78.82
CA SER A 589 -93.75 2.05 -78.28
C SER A 589 -93.76 0.95 -79.34
N GLY A 590 -92.60 0.36 -79.62
CA GLY A 590 -92.39 -0.68 -80.65
C GLY A 590 -91.85 -0.16 -81.99
N ASP A 591 -91.70 1.14 -82.17
CA ASP A 591 -91.01 1.71 -83.34
C ASP A 591 -89.49 1.55 -83.17
N LYS A 592 -88.81 0.99 -84.19
CA LYS A 592 -87.36 0.71 -84.16
C LYS A 592 -86.54 1.75 -84.94
N SER A 593 -87.16 2.87 -85.31
CA SER A 593 -86.59 3.83 -86.26
C SER A 593 -85.51 4.76 -85.69
N ALA A 594 -85.19 4.69 -84.39
CA ALA A 594 -84.10 5.46 -83.79
C ALA A 594 -83.35 4.59 -82.77
N ALA A 595 -82.23 3.98 -83.19
CA ALA A 595 -81.19 3.51 -82.28
C ALA A 595 -80.14 4.63 -82.19
N GLY A 596 -79.98 5.22 -81.01
CA GLY A 596 -78.96 6.24 -80.75
C GLY A 596 -77.56 5.71 -81.06
N ALA A 597 -76.76 6.54 -81.72
CA ALA A 597 -75.33 6.30 -81.88
C ALA A 597 -74.64 6.51 -80.53
N LYS A 598 -73.78 5.57 -80.12
CA LYS A 598 -72.76 5.85 -79.09
C LYS A 598 -71.84 6.93 -79.63
N LEU A 599 -71.68 8.03 -78.89
CA LEU A 599 -70.54 8.94 -79.05
C LEU A 599 -69.40 8.45 -78.16
#